data_AF-A0A1J5RHF8-F1
#
_entry.id   AF-A0A1J5RHF8-F1
#
_cell.length_a   1.000
_cell.length_b   1.000
_cell.length_c   1.000
_cell.angle_alpha   90.00
_cell.angle_beta   90.00
_cell.angle_gamma   90.00
#
_symmetry.space_group_name_H-M   'P 1'
#
loop_
_entity.id
_entity.type
_entity.pdbx_description
1 polymer ?
#
loop_
_entity_poly.entity_id
_entity_poly.type
_entity_poly.pdbx_seq_one_letter_code
_entity_poly.pdbx_strand_id
1 'polypeptide(L)' 'MTQKIEILEPHSGEIGEAIQHEDHVIESEEYHYEIGQKLEVAVHSTLDPHWHIFTDLDSGHRFKIPPQKYRVVG' A
#
# COMPACT_ATOMS: atom_id res chain seq x y z
N MET A 1 -2.48 12.04 6.18
CA MET A 1 -3.77 12.32 5.53
C MET A 1 -4.36 11.00 5.06
N THR A 2 -5.68 10.82 5.15
CA THR A 2 -6.35 9.62 4.63
C THR A 2 -6.94 9.90 3.25
N GLN A 3 -6.92 8.91 2.37
CA GLN A 3 -7.49 8.97 1.02
C GLN A 3 -8.09 7.63 0.65
N LYS A 4 -9.04 7.61 -0.29
CA LYS A 4 -9.52 6.36 -0.88
C LYS A 4 -8.84 6.15 -2.22
N ILE A 5 -8.35 4.95 -2.44
CA ILE A 5 -7.74 4.55 -3.70
C ILE A 5 -8.44 3.33 -4.27
N GLU A 6 -8.45 3.21 -5.59
CA GLU A 6 -8.90 2.02 -6.31
C GLU A 6 -7.70 1.40 -7.01
N ILE A 7 -7.55 0.09 -6.81
CA ILE A 7 -6.49 -0.72 -7.41
C ILE A 7 -6.84 -0.99 -8.87
N LEU A 8 -5.95 -0.60 -9.78
CA LEU A 8 -6.16 -0.73 -11.23
C LEU A 8 -5.60 -2.02 -11.80
N GLU A 9 -4.68 -2.67 -11.09
CA GLU A 9 -4.07 -3.95 -11.46
C GLU A 9 -3.81 -4.77 -10.19
N PRO A 10 -3.86 -6.11 -10.25
CA PRO A 10 -3.51 -6.94 -9.10
C PRO A 10 -2.14 -6.55 -8.52
N HIS A 11 -2.11 -6.43 -7.20
CA HIS A 11 -0.92 -5.97 -6.48
C HIS A 11 -0.73 -6.76 -5.21
N SER A 12 0.47 -7.29 -5.02
CA SER A 12 0.88 -8.01 -3.82
C SER A 12 2.29 -7.62 -3.43
N GLY A 13 2.63 -7.87 -2.16
CA GLY A 13 3.98 -7.69 -1.66
C GLY A 13 4.09 -8.20 -0.23
N GLU A 14 5.30 -8.13 0.31
CA GLU A 14 5.58 -8.62 1.65
C GLU A 14 5.34 -7.50 2.67
N ILE A 15 4.71 -7.85 3.79
CA ILE A 15 4.55 -6.92 4.91
C ILE A 15 5.94 -6.62 5.48
N GLY A 16 6.27 -5.32 5.56
CA GLY A 16 7.58 -4.85 6.00
C GLY A 16 8.44 -4.24 4.89
N GLU A 17 8.16 -4.49 3.61
CA GLU A 17 8.91 -3.86 2.50
C GLU A 17 8.85 -2.33 2.49
N ALA A 18 7.84 -1.76 3.15
CA ALA A 18 7.61 -0.33 3.24
C ALA A 18 7.96 0.28 4.62
N ILE A 19 8.55 -0.50 5.54
CA ILE A 19 8.98 -0.06 6.86
C ILE A 19 10.52 -0.04 6.89
N GLN A 20 11.11 1.08 7.28
CA GLN A 20 12.57 1.20 7.45
C GLN A 20 12.94 0.40 8.71
N HIS A 21 13.70 -0.69 8.53
CA HIS A 21 13.96 -1.69 9.55
C HIS A 21 14.82 -1.17 10.71
N GLU A 22 14.20 -0.96 11.88
CA GLU A 22 14.82 -1.19 13.19
C GLU A 22 13.74 -1.93 13.99
N ASP A 23 14.00 -3.19 14.35
CA ASP A 23 13.10 -4.07 15.12
C ASP A 23 11.80 -4.50 14.43
N HIS A 24 11.75 -5.72 13.86
CA HIS A 24 10.69 -6.68 14.20
C HIS A 24 10.88 -8.08 13.62
N VAL A 25 10.38 -9.04 14.41
CA VAL A 25 10.26 -10.47 14.16
C VAL A 25 9.48 -10.72 12.86
N ILE A 26 10.09 -11.48 11.96
CA ILE A 26 9.59 -11.78 10.61
C ILE A 26 8.48 -12.84 10.72
N GLU A 27 7.23 -12.41 10.82
CA GLU A 27 6.12 -13.16 10.23
C GLU A 27 5.97 -12.64 8.80
N SER A 28 6.42 -13.43 7.83
CA SER A 28 6.35 -13.12 6.39
C SER A 28 4.90 -13.23 5.93
N GLU A 29 4.06 -12.30 6.36
CA GLU A 29 2.71 -12.16 5.85
C GLU A 29 2.75 -11.39 4.53
N GLU A 30 2.02 -11.87 3.54
CA GLU A 30 1.87 -11.24 2.22
C GLU A 30 0.50 -10.55 2.14
N TYR A 31 0.46 -9.34 1.59
CA TYR A 31 -0.81 -8.70 1.23
C TYR A 31 -1.13 -8.96 -0.24
N HIS A 32 -2.41 -9.10 -0.55
CA HIS A 32 -2.91 -9.24 -1.91
C HIS A 32 -4.10 -8.32 -2.12
N TYR A 33 -4.04 -7.50 -3.16
CA TYR A 33 -5.09 -6.58 -3.57
C TYR A 33 -5.53 -6.91 -4.99
N GLU A 34 -6.84 -7.04 -5.17
CA GLU A 34 -7.43 -7.36 -6.47
C GLU A 34 -7.73 -6.08 -7.28
N ILE A 35 -7.81 -6.23 -8.60
CA ILE A 35 -8.26 -5.16 -9.49
C ILE A 35 -9.69 -4.71 -9.13
N GLY A 36 -9.92 -3.40 -9.10
CA GLY A 36 -11.19 -2.78 -8.71
C GLY A 36 -11.40 -2.69 -7.19
N GLN A 37 -10.51 -3.26 -6.38
CA GLN A 37 -10.59 -3.15 -4.93
C GLN A 37 -10.37 -1.70 -4.50
N LYS A 38 -11.27 -1.20 -3.64
CA LYS A 38 -11.19 0.14 -3.06
C LYS A 38 -10.65 0.06 -1.66
N LEU A 39 -9.55 0.75 -1.39
CA LEU A 39 -8.89 0.80 -0.11
C LEU A 39 -9.04 2.19 0.48
N GLU A 40 -9.29 2.26 1.79
CA GLU A 40 -9.07 3.49 2.53
C GLU A 40 -7.66 3.45 3.10
N VAL A 41 -6.84 4.43 2.73
CA VAL A 41 -5.41 4.41 3.02
C VAL A 41 -4.96 5.67 3.75
N ALA A 42 -4.03 5.51 4.69
CA ALA A 42 -3.19 6.60 5.16
C ALA A 42 -2.02 6.80 4.19
N VAL A 43 -1.83 8.05 3.75
CA VAL A 43 -0.75 8.42 2.83
C VAL A 43 0.52 8.76 3.60
N HIS A 44 1.60 8.03 3.30
CA HIS A 44 2.93 8.25 3.88
C HIS A 44 3.88 8.96 2.93
N SER A 45 3.98 8.49 1.67
CA SER A 45 4.83 9.12 0.66
C SER A 45 4.25 8.95 -0.73
N THR A 46 4.16 10.04 -1.49
CA THR A 46 3.78 10.05 -2.91
C THR A 46 4.71 10.96 -3.72
N LEU A 47 5.92 11.17 -3.21
CA LEU A 47 6.91 12.07 -3.83
C LEU A 47 7.81 11.32 -4.83
N ASP A 48 7.98 10.01 -4.63
CA ASP A 48 8.77 9.18 -5.54
C ASP A 48 7.93 8.78 -6.76
N PRO A 49 8.42 9.00 -8.00
CA PRO A 49 7.65 8.76 -9.20
C PRO A 49 7.47 7.27 -9.55
N HIS A 50 8.18 6.36 -8.87
CA HIS A 50 8.10 4.92 -9.10
C HIS A 50 7.27 4.22 -8.03
N TRP A 51 7.32 4.71 -6.79
CA TRP A 51 6.73 4.04 -5.63
C TRP A 51 6.04 5.02 -4.68
N HIS A 52 4.77 4.76 -4.42
CA HIS A 52 4.03 5.43 -3.37
C HIS A 52 3.83 4.49 -2.19
N ILE A 53 3.80 5.06 -0.98
CA ILE A 53 3.70 4.33 0.27
C ILE A 53 2.40 4.70 0.97
N PHE A 54 1.61 3.66 1.25
CA PHE A 54 0.31 3.75 1.88
C PHE A 54 0.24 2.77 3.04
N THR A 55 -0.63 3.06 4.00
CA THR A 55 -1.11 2.07 4.97
C THR A 55 -2.59 1.85 4.74
N ASP A 56 -2.97 0.62 4.43
CA ASP A 56 -4.38 0.21 4.37
C ASP A 56 -4.98 0.29 5.77
N LEU A 57 -6.07 1.05 5.91
CA LEU A 57 -6.71 1.28 7.21
C LEU A 57 -7.57 0.10 7.66
N ASP A 58 -7.94 -0.81 6.75
CA ASP A 58 -8.71 -2.00 7.10
C ASP A 58 -7.79 -3.08 7.71
N SER A 59 -6.70 -3.40 7.03
CA SER A 59 -5.72 -4.40 7.49
C SER A 59 -4.62 -3.83 8.41
N GLY A 60 -4.37 -2.51 8.37
CA GLY A 60 -3.24 -1.88 9.06
C GLY A 60 -1.90 -2.06 8.34
N HIS A 61 -1.88 -2.72 7.18
CA HIS A 61 -0.66 -3.07 6.46
C HIS A 61 -0.09 -1.87 5.70
N ARG A 62 1.20 -1.60 5.89
CA ARG A 62 1.92 -0.64 5.06
C ARG A 62 2.46 -1.32 3.81
N PHE A 63 2.12 -0.76 2.65
CA PHE A 63 2.51 -1.29 1.35
C PHE A 63 3.07 -0.19 0.44
N LYS A 64 3.89 -0.64 -0.52
CA LYS A 64 4.39 0.19 -1.62
C LYS A 64 3.64 -0.19 -2.89
N ILE A 65 3.20 0.79 -3.67
CA ILE A 65 2.48 0.55 -4.92
C ILE A 65 2.92 1.59 -5.98
N PRO A 66 3.12 1.19 -7.25
CA PRO A 66 3.41 2.13 -8.31
C PRO A 66 2.23 3.07 -8.58
N PRO A 67 2.46 4.35 -8.93
CA PRO A 67 1.40 5.32 -9.21
C PRO A 67 0.45 4.91 -10.35
N GLN A 68 0.93 4.09 -11.30
CA GLN A 68 0.12 3.59 -12.41
C GLN A 68 -0.85 2.46 -12.00
N LYS A 69 -0.62 1.81 -10.85
CA LYS A 69 -1.43 0.67 -10.38
C LYS A 69 -2.62 1.07 -9.51
N TYR A 70 -2.80 2.36 -9.24
CA TYR A 70 -3.95 2.82 -8.47
C TYR A 70 -4.43 4.18 -8.96
N ARG A 71 -5.66 4.54 -8.61
CA ARG A 71 -6.17 5.91 -8.73
C ARG A 71 -6.81 6.37 -7.43
N VAL A 72 -6.77 7.67 -7.17
CA VAL A 72 -7.55 8.25 -6.06
C VAL A 72 -9.03 8.28 -6.47
N VAL A 73 -9.90 7.84 -5.58
CA VAL A 73 -11.36 7.90 -5.74
C VAL A 73 -11.93 8.79 -4.65
N GLY A 74 -12.74 9.79 -5.06
CA GLY A 74 -13.38 10.76 -4.15
C GLY A 74 -14.54 10.16 -3.36
#